data_AF-A0A416HSH5-F1
#
_entry.id   AF-A0A416HSH5-F1
#
_cell.length_a   1.000
_cell.length_b   1.000
_cell.length_c   1.000
_cell.angle_alpha   90.00
_cell.angle_beta   90.00
_cell.angle_gamma   90.00
#
_symmetry.space_group_name_H-M   'P 1'
#
loop_
_entity.id
_entity.type
_entity.pdbx_description
1 polymer ?
#
loop_
_entity_poly.entity_id
_entity_poly.type
_entity_poly.pdbx_seq_one_letter_code
_entity_poly.pdbx_strand_id
1 'polypeptide(L)'
;MKRIYLITFSSALLVVLAAFCLHVLMRDDTKQRKITIGFVYVGDTSTAYTGNFVKAQRAVEKKYAGQVKTIPKFNVTEGSEESILQELVDDGCDMIFTTSFAFGEKAKEWAGKYPKVQFCQSTCANANDKPVYKNYHTYMGAIYEGRYISGVAAGMKLKQLIDEGTITKEQAKVGYVGAYPYAEVISGYTAFFLGVRSIVPQAQMTVKYTNTWGSYALEKKCASGLIREGCVIISQHSDTTGPAVACEEVKGEKIVYHVGYNQSMADVAPTTYLTGCRINWEPYISSAVQAVIENRDIENEENATVNGNDAGAGFDQGWVQMLELNELIAAPGTREKIDSLIHRFEQKKVHVFQGDYIGVDPEDDTDQISLKKEYKENEKSSAPTFHYVLKDVIKIE
;
A
#
# COMPACT_ATOMS: atom_id res chain seq x y z
N MET A 1 -16.00 -53.88 -54.12
CA MET A 1 -14.76 -53.10 -53.98
C MET A 1 -15.03 -51.62 -53.65
N LYS A 2 -15.67 -50.81 -54.51
CA LYS A 2 -15.90 -49.36 -54.26
C LYS A 2 -16.58 -49.01 -52.91
N ARG A 3 -17.61 -49.75 -52.48
CA ARG A 3 -18.27 -49.54 -51.17
C ARG A 3 -17.37 -49.83 -49.96
N ILE A 4 -16.49 -50.82 -50.07
CA ILE A 4 -15.56 -51.18 -48.99
C ILE A 4 -14.52 -50.08 -48.83
N TYR A 5 -13.94 -49.58 -49.93
CA TYR A 5 -13.04 -48.44 -49.88
C TYR A 5 -13.68 -47.17 -49.31
N LEU A 6 -14.96 -46.91 -49.63
CA LEU A 6 -15.69 -45.77 -49.09
C LEU A 6 -15.89 -45.87 -47.57
N ILE A 7 -16.30 -47.05 -47.08
CA ILE A 7 -16.50 -47.32 -45.66
C ILE A 7 -15.16 -47.24 -44.90
N THR A 8 -14.10 -47.84 -45.45
CA THR A 8 -12.75 -47.77 -44.88
C THR A 8 -12.25 -46.34 -44.81
N PHE A 9 -12.42 -45.55 -45.87
CA PHE A 9 -12.02 -44.13 -45.91
C PHE A 9 -12.80 -43.29 -44.89
N SER A 10 -14.12 -43.46 -44.81
CA SER A 10 -14.96 -42.74 -43.82
C SER A 10 -14.59 -43.12 -42.39
N SER A 11 -14.34 -44.40 -42.10
CA SER A 11 -13.93 -44.84 -40.77
C SER A 11 -12.56 -44.31 -40.37
N ALA A 12 -11.59 -44.28 -41.29
CA ALA A 12 -10.26 -43.72 -41.05
C ALA A 12 -10.32 -42.20 -40.79
N LEU A 13 -11.13 -41.48 -41.56
CA LEU A 13 -11.32 -40.04 -41.36
C LEU A 13 -11.95 -39.72 -40.00
N LEU A 14 -12.93 -40.53 -39.57
CA LEU A 14 -13.59 -40.37 -38.27
C LEU A 14 -12.63 -40.63 -37.11
N VAL A 15 -11.73 -41.62 -37.23
CA VAL A 15 -10.68 -41.88 -36.23
C VAL A 15 -9.66 -40.74 -36.19
N VAL A 16 -9.25 -40.19 -37.34
CA VAL A 16 -8.33 -39.05 -37.40
C VAL A 16 -8.96 -37.79 -36.79
N LEU A 17 -10.23 -37.52 -37.08
CA LEU A 17 -10.96 -36.40 -36.48
C LEU A 17 -11.17 -36.59 -34.99
N ALA A 18 -11.50 -37.81 -34.54
CA ALA A 18 -11.62 -38.12 -33.12
C ALA A 18 -10.27 -37.98 -32.39
N ALA A 19 -9.17 -38.44 -33.01
CA ALA A 19 -7.82 -38.27 -32.47
C ALA A 19 -7.37 -36.81 -32.47
N PHE A 20 -7.74 -36.02 -33.48
CA PHE A 20 -7.47 -34.58 -33.52
C PHE A 20 -8.29 -33.81 -32.49
N CYS A 21 -9.59 -34.09 -32.35
CA CYS A 21 -10.43 -33.53 -31.30
C CYS A 21 -9.94 -33.93 -29.91
N LEU A 22 -9.56 -35.20 -29.70
CA LEU A 22 -8.97 -35.64 -28.44
C LEU A 22 -7.62 -34.98 -28.20
N HIS A 23 -6.80 -34.77 -29.24
CA HIS A 23 -5.54 -34.05 -29.12
C HIS A 23 -5.76 -32.57 -28.80
N VAL A 24 -6.78 -31.90 -29.35
CA VAL A 24 -7.13 -30.51 -29.02
C VAL A 24 -7.76 -30.40 -27.63
N LEU A 25 -8.58 -31.38 -27.21
CA LEU A 25 -9.19 -31.44 -25.87
C LEU A 25 -8.20 -31.84 -24.78
N MET A 26 -7.19 -32.65 -25.12
CA MET A 26 -6.08 -33.05 -24.25
C MET A 26 -4.82 -32.23 -24.50
N ARG A 27 -4.89 -31.20 -25.35
CA ARG A 27 -3.80 -30.23 -25.52
C ARG A 27 -3.79 -29.39 -24.25
N ASP A 28 -2.99 -29.85 -23.31
CA ASP A 28 -2.59 -29.09 -22.15
C ASP A 28 -1.69 -27.94 -22.66
N ASP A 29 -2.31 -26.86 -23.15
CA ASP A 29 -1.59 -25.61 -23.48
C ASP A 29 -0.93 -25.00 -22.23
N THR A 30 -1.23 -25.55 -21.05
CA THR A 30 -0.48 -25.50 -19.78
C THR A 30 0.87 -26.23 -19.85
N LYS A 31 1.55 -26.23 -21.00
CA LYS A 31 3.03 -26.22 -21.03
C LYS A 31 3.47 -24.93 -20.35
N GLN A 32 3.45 -24.93 -19.00
CA GLN A 32 3.90 -23.92 -18.05
C GLN A 32 4.37 -22.63 -18.74
N ARG A 33 3.42 -21.75 -19.11
CA ARG A 33 3.70 -20.49 -19.80
C ARG A 33 4.78 -19.78 -18.99
N LYS A 34 5.95 -19.63 -19.60
CA LYS A 34 7.05 -18.90 -18.96
C LYS A 34 6.87 -17.43 -19.28
N ILE A 35 6.92 -16.60 -18.25
CA ILE A 35 6.81 -15.16 -18.41
C ILE A 35 8.00 -14.46 -17.78
N THR A 36 8.39 -13.34 -18.38
CA THR A 36 9.42 -12.45 -17.85
C THR A 36 8.76 -11.20 -17.28
N ILE A 37 9.11 -10.83 -16.06
CA ILE A 37 8.49 -9.72 -15.33
C ILE A 37 9.56 -8.68 -14.98
N GLY A 38 9.36 -7.45 -15.42
CA GLY A 38 10.17 -6.30 -15.03
C GLY A 38 9.67 -5.69 -13.73
N PHE A 39 10.57 -5.31 -12.83
CA PHE A 39 10.24 -4.51 -11.64
C PHE A 39 11.08 -3.24 -11.63
N VAL A 40 10.43 -2.08 -11.53
CA VAL A 40 11.08 -0.76 -11.53
C VAL A 40 10.91 -0.13 -10.15
N TYR A 41 12.01 0.01 -9.42
CA TYR A 41 12.06 0.51 -8.06
C TYR A 41 12.76 1.87 -7.98
N VAL A 42 12.16 2.81 -7.24
CA VAL A 42 12.73 4.14 -6.99
C VAL A 42 13.98 4.11 -6.09
N GLY A 43 14.06 3.12 -5.19
CA GLY A 43 15.20 2.92 -4.31
C GLY A 43 15.73 1.49 -4.38
N ASP A 44 16.39 1.06 -3.31
CA ASP A 44 16.84 -0.31 -3.10
C ASP A 44 16.32 -0.90 -1.78
N THR A 45 16.69 -2.14 -1.48
CA THR A 45 16.22 -2.88 -0.31
C THR A 45 16.62 -2.28 1.04
N SER A 46 17.50 -1.27 1.08
CA SER A 46 17.79 -0.52 2.30
C SER A 46 16.61 0.38 2.73
N THR A 47 15.71 0.73 1.80
CA THR A 47 14.50 1.48 2.10
C THR A 47 13.34 0.54 2.43
N ALA A 48 12.54 0.91 3.44
CA ALA A 48 11.38 0.12 3.88
C ALA A 48 10.39 -0.15 2.73
N TYR A 49 10.10 0.89 1.96
CA TYR A 49 9.13 0.87 0.88
C TYR A 49 9.53 -0.09 -0.25
N THR A 50 10.72 0.08 -0.84
CA THR A 50 11.22 -0.85 -1.88
C THR A 50 11.43 -2.26 -1.30
N GLY A 51 11.89 -2.39 -0.05
CA GLY A 51 12.02 -3.67 0.62
C GLY A 51 10.71 -4.48 0.67
N ASN A 52 9.56 -3.82 0.83
CA ASN A 52 8.25 -4.48 0.81
C ASN A 52 7.85 -5.00 -0.58
N PHE A 53 8.17 -4.28 -1.65
CA PHE A 53 7.96 -4.80 -3.01
C PHE A 53 8.90 -5.96 -3.33
N VAL A 54 10.18 -5.87 -2.93
CA VAL A 54 11.14 -6.95 -3.16
C VAL A 54 10.73 -8.23 -2.42
N LYS A 55 10.09 -8.12 -1.24
CA LYS A 55 9.48 -9.28 -0.56
C LYS A 55 8.41 -9.94 -1.44
N ALA A 56 7.52 -9.16 -2.04
CA ALA A 56 6.49 -9.67 -2.95
C ALA A 56 7.08 -10.26 -4.24
N GLN A 57 8.10 -9.61 -4.84
CA GLN A 57 8.85 -10.14 -5.98
C GLN A 57 9.40 -11.54 -5.66
N ARG A 58 10.11 -11.69 -4.53
CA ARG A 58 10.69 -12.97 -4.11
C ARG A 58 9.63 -14.04 -3.81
N ALA A 59 8.48 -13.64 -3.28
CA ALA A 59 7.36 -14.54 -3.05
C ALA A 59 6.83 -15.11 -4.38
N VAL A 60 6.69 -14.26 -5.40
CA VAL A 60 6.27 -14.66 -6.75
C VAL A 60 7.31 -15.54 -7.44
N GLU A 61 8.59 -15.19 -7.37
CA GLU A 61 9.70 -16.03 -7.89
C GLU A 61 9.66 -17.44 -7.29
N LYS A 62 9.43 -17.53 -5.98
CA LYS A 62 9.32 -18.80 -5.26
C LYS A 62 8.05 -19.57 -5.63
N LYS A 63 6.89 -18.90 -5.66
CA LYS A 63 5.58 -19.51 -5.93
C LYS A 63 5.50 -20.08 -7.35
N TYR A 64 6.05 -19.37 -8.33
CA TYR A 64 6.02 -19.75 -9.75
C TYR A 64 7.41 -20.16 -10.27
N ALA A 65 8.21 -20.82 -9.41
CA ALA A 65 9.54 -21.29 -9.77
C ALA A 65 9.50 -22.14 -11.05
N GLY A 66 10.34 -21.78 -12.03
CA GLY A 66 10.38 -22.43 -13.35
C GLY A 66 9.43 -21.84 -14.41
N GLN A 67 8.45 -21.03 -13.99
CA GLN A 67 7.52 -20.28 -14.85
C GLN A 67 7.85 -18.79 -14.91
N VAL A 68 8.26 -18.19 -13.80
CA VAL A 68 8.54 -16.75 -13.74
C VAL A 68 10.05 -16.50 -13.74
N LYS A 69 10.48 -15.56 -14.59
CA LYS A 69 11.79 -14.89 -14.50
C LYS A 69 11.53 -13.41 -14.18
N THR A 70 12.29 -12.84 -13.26
CA THR A 70 12.18 -11.41 -12.89
C THR A 70 13.41 -10.63 -13.34
N ILE A 71 13.22 -9.35 -13.62
CA ILE A 71 14.28 -8.38 -13.94
C ILE A 71 14.07 -7.14 -13.06
N PRO A 72 14.72 -7.03 -11.89
CA PRO A 72 14.61 -5.85 -11.06
C PRO A 72 15.56 -4.74 -11.53
N LYS A 73 15.06 -3.50 -11.55
CA LYS A 73 15.79 -2.26 -11.84
C LYS A 73 15.67 -1.37 -10.61
N PHE A 74 16.75 -1.20 -9.87
CA PHE A 74 16.81 -0.44 -8.61
C PHE A 74 17.30 0.99 -8.84
N ASN A 75 17.00 1.87 -7.88
CA ASN A 75 17.47 3.26 -7.85
C ASN A 75 17.15 4.03 -9.14
N VAL A 76 15.95 3.80 -9.69
CA VAL A 76 15.47 4.51 -10.88
C VAL A 76 14.96 5.88 -10.45
N THR A 77 15.64 6.93 -10.90
CA THR A 77 15.28 8.31 -10.58
C THR A 77 14.05 8.74 -11.37
N GLU A 78 13.19 9.56 -10.77
CA GLU A 78 12.09 10.23 -11.46
C GLU A 78 12.61 10.99 -12.69
N GLY A 79 11.95 10.82 -13.84
CA GLY A 79 12.35 11.36 -15.14
C GLY A 79 13.31 10.48 -15.95
N SER A 80 13.82 9.37 -15.40
CA SER A 80 14.71 8.43 -16.12
C SER A 80 14.02 7.15 -16.60
N GLU A 81 12.70 7.04 -16.37
CA GLU A 81 11.92 5.82 -16.54
C GLU A 81 11.91 5.34 -18.00
N GLU A 82 11.97 6.26 -18.97
CA GLU A 82 11.88 5.92 -20.40
C GLU A 82 12.96 4.94 -20.84
N SER A 83 14.21 5.16 -20.42
CA SER A 83 15.32 4.26 -20.75
C SER A 83 15.13 2.87 -20.12
N ILE A 84 14.66 2.83 -18.87
CA ILE A 84 14.45 1.59 -18.12
C ILE A 84 13.28 0.78 -18.69
N LEU A 85 12.17 1.44 -19.04
CA LEU A 85 11.03 0.77 -19.67
C LEU A 85 11.41 0.23 -21.06
N GLN A 86 12.24 0.94 -21.83
CA GLN A 86 12.78 0.44 -23.10
C GLN A 86 13.57 -0.85 -22.90
N GLU A 87 14.54 -0.83 -21.97
CA GLU A 87 15.34 -2.01 -21.65
C GLU A 87 14.48 -3.22 -21.26
N LEU A 88 13.48 -3.02 -20.40
CA LEU A 88 12.61 -4.12 -19.96
C LEU A 88 11.75 -4.68 -21.10
N VAL A 89 11.26 -3.83 -21.98
CA VAL A 89 10.51 -4.27 -23.17
C VAL A 89 11.44 -5.02 -24.14
N ASP A 90 12.66 -4.51 -24.38
CA ASP A 90 13.65 -5.15 -25.24
C ASP A 90 14.14 -6.49 -24.69
N ASP A 91 14.22 -6.61 -23.35
CA ASP A 91 14.50 -7.84 -22.62
C ASP A 91 13.33 -8.86 -22.66
N GLY A 92 12.22 -8.50 -23.31
CA GLY A 92 11.09 -9.38 -23.56
C GLY A 92 10.18 -9.57 -22.36
N CYS A 93 10.05 -8.57 -21.48
CA CYS A 93 9.08 -8.61 -20.39
C CYS A 93 7.63 -8.72 -20.92
N ASP A 94 6.88 -9.69 -20.41
CA ASP A 94 5.44 -9.84 -20.62
C ASP A 94 4.65 -8.87 -19.72
N MET A 95 5.24 -8.49 -18.59
CA MET A 95 4.64 -7.67 -17.56
C MET A 95 5.69 -6.77 -16.90
N ILE A 96 5.34 -5.55 -16.55
CA ILE A 96 6.21 -4.58 -15.89
C ILE A 96 5.46 -3.96 -14.71
N PHE A 97 6.04 -4.06 -13.52
CA PHE A 97 5.60 -3.33 -12.33
C PHE A 97 6.42 -2.05 -12.15
N THR A 98 5.76 -0.90 -12.07
CA THR A 98 6.37 0.38 -11.69
C THR A 98 5.87 0.79 -10.31
N THR A 99 6.78 1.02 -9.37
CA THR A 99 6.41 1.07 -7.94
C THR A 99 6.50 2.45 -7.30
N SER A 100 6.40 3.53 -8.07
CA SER A 100 6.41 4.91 -7.55
C SER A 100 5.37 5.75 -8.27
N PHE A 101 4.73 6.66 -7.55
CA PHE A 101 3.70 7.56 -8.08
C PHE A 101 4.20 8.33 -9.32
N ALA A 102 5.42 8.86 -9.27
CA ALA A 102 6.01 9.63 -10.36
C ALA A 102 6.18 8.84 -11.66
N PHE A 103 6.23 7.50 -11.60
CA PHE A 103 6.42 6.65 -12.77
C PHE A 103 5.12 6.44 -13.56
N GLY A 104 3.96 6.82 -13.02
CA GLY A 104 2.67 6.42 -13.57
C GLY A 104 2.34 7.01 -14.94
N GLU A 105 2.60 8.30 -15.16
CA GLU A 105 2.35 8.93 -16.46
C GLU A 105 3.19 8.29 -17.57
N LYS A 106 4.48 8.04 -17.30
CA LYS A 106 5.37 7.41 -18.27
C LYS A 106 5.00 5.94 -18.50
N ALA A 107 4.68 5.18 -17.44
CA ALA A 107 4.21 3.80 -17.58
C ALA A 107 2.94 3.70 -18.44
N LYS A 108 2.00 4.63 -18.28
CA LYS A 108 0.76 4.69 -19.06
C LYS A 108 1.01 5.04 -20.54
N GLU A 109 1.92 5.98 -20.82
CA GLU A 109 2.37 6.28 -22.18
C GLU A 109 2.92 5.02 -22.87
N TRP A 110 3.73 4.24 -22.14
CA TRP A 110 4.33 3.01 -22.62
C TRP A 110 3.33 1.88 -22.84
N ALA A 111 2.31 1.77 -22.00
CA ALA A 111 1.21 0.84 -22.22
C ALA A 111 0.52 1.05 -23.58
N GLY A 112 0.35 2.31 -24.00
CA GLY A 112 -0.17 2.65 -25.33
C GLY A 112 0.75 2.25 -26.49
N LYS A 113 2.07 2.29 -26.28
CA LYS A 113 3.08 1.88 -27.28
C LYS A 113 3.21 0.35 -27.40
N TYR A 114 3.01 -0.38 -26.30
CA TYR A 114 3.26 -1.82 -26.20
C TYR A 114 2.04 -2.60 -25.69
N PRO A 115 0.97 -2.76 -26.51
CA PRO A 115 -0.31 -3.33 -26.10
C PRO A 115 -0.26 -4.83 -25.72
N LYS A 116 0.89 -5.49 -25.88
CA LYS A 116 1.12 -6.90 -25.51
C LYS A 116 1.76 -7.07 -24.14
N VAL A 117 2.32 -5.99 -23.58
CA VAL A 117 2.98 -5.98 -22.26
C VAL A 117 1.98 -5.43 -21.25
N GLN A 118 1.81 -6.11 -20.12
CA GLN A 118 0.99 -5.63 -19.02
C GLN A 118 1.79 -4.63 -18.17
N PHE A 119 1.23 -3.46 -17.88
CA PHE A 119 1.85 -2.43 -17.05
C PHE A 119 1.04 -2.27 -15.77
N CYS A 120 1.63 -2.60 -14.62
CA CYS A 120 1.01 -2.49 -13.31
C CYS A 120 1.71 -1.42 -12.48
N GLN A 121 1.00 -0.34 -12.20
CA GLN A 121 1.50 0.83 -11.51
C GLN A 121 0.96 0.86 -10.08
N SER A 122 1.82 0.96 -9.07
CA SER A 122 1.38 1.13 -7.69
C SER A 122 1.18 2.60 -7.32
N THR A 123 0.14 2.92 -6.55
CA THR A 123 -0.12 4.24 -5.93
C THR A 123 -0.70 5.35 -6.82
N CYS A 124 -0.81 5.20 -8.14
CA CYS A 124 -1.62 6.10 -8.97
C CYS A 124 -3.10 5.66 -9.02
N ALA A 125 -3.94 6.56 -9.54
CA ALA A 125 -5.36 6.30 -9.84
C ALA A 125 -5.71 6.56 -11.32
N ASN A 126 -4.70 6.71 -12.18
CA ASN A 126 -4.89 7.21 -13.54
C ASN A 126 -5.24 6.11 -14.55
N ALA A 127 -5.51 4.87 -14.15
CA ALA A 127 -5.80 3.78 -15.09
C ALA A 127 -7.04 4.05 -15.96
N ASN A 128 -8.04 4.71 -15.39
CA ASN A 128 -9.31 5.01 -16.05
C ASN A 128 -9.35 6.39 -16.72
N ASP A 129 -8.29 7.19 -16.58
CA ASP A 129 -8.20 8.49 -17.25
C ASP A 129 -7.99 8.30 -18.76
N LYS A 130 -8.42 9.26 -19.58
CA LYS A 130 -8.19 9.17 -21.03
C LYS A 130 -6.73 9.52 -21.39
N PRO A 131 -6.10 8.81 -22.35
CA PRO A 131 -6.59 7.60 -23.02
C PRO A 131 -6.56 6.37 -22.09
N VAL A 132 -7.58 5.51 -22.18
CA VAL A 132 -7.69 4.27 -21.40
C VAL A 132 -7.05 3.12 -22.16
N TYR A 133 -6.15 2.38 -21.52
CA TYR A 133 -5.46 1.24 -22.12
C TYR A 133 -5.77 -0.04 -21.34
N LYS A 134 -6.16 -1.11 -22.05
CA LYS A 134 -6.54 -2.39 -21.44
C LYS A 134 -5.41 -3.06 -20.67
N ASN A 135 -4.16 -2.77 -21.03
CA ASN A 135 -2.93 -3.34 -20.49
C ASN A 135 -2.22 -2.39 -19.50
N TYR A 136 -2.92 -1.38 -18.99
CA TYR A 136 -2.42 -0.50 -17.95
C TYR A 136 -3.35 -0.60 -16.75
N HIS A 137 -2.76 -0.91 -15.59
CA HIS A 137 -3.47 -1.26 -14.36
C HIS A 137 -2.89 -0.45 -13.21
N THR A 138 -3.74 0.08 -12.35
CA THR A 138 -3.30 0.71 -11.09
C THR A 138 -3.74 -0.12 -9.89
N TYR A 139 -2.95 -0.08 -8.82
CA TYR A 139 -3.28 -0.81 -7.60
C TYR A 139 -2.71 -0.16 -6.35
N MET A 140 -3.44 -0.27 -5.24
CA MET A 140 -2.99 0.19 -3.93
C MET A 140 -3.75 -0.49 -2.79
N GLY A 141 -3.05 -0.76 -1.70
CA GLY A 141 -3.68 -1.23 -0.46
C GLY A 141 -4.40 -0.08 0.26
N ALA A 142 -5.54 -0.37 0.88
CA ALA A 142 -6.32 0.56 1.70
C ALA A 142 -5.59 0.90 3.03
N ILE A 143 -4.40 1.48 2.93
CA ILE A 143 -3.45 1.62 4.04
C ILE A 143 -3.99 2.45 5.20
N TYR A 144 -4.98 3.31 4.95
CA TYR A 144 -5.70 4.08 5.97
C TYR A 144 -6.31 3.17 7.07
N GLU A 145 -6.68 1.93 6.74
CA GLU A 145 -7.17 0.95 7.73
C GLU A 145 -6.08 0.63 8.76
N GLY A 146 -4.88 0.29 8.29
CA GLY A 146 -3.72 0.03 9.15
C GLY A 146 -3.27 1.27 9.92
N ARG A 147 -3.36 2.45 9.29
CA ARG A 147 -3.08 3.74 9.96
C ARG A 147 -4.04 3.98 11.11
N TYR A 148 -5.34 3.76 10.90
CA TYR A 148 -6.35 3.89 11.95
C TYR A 148 -6.08 2.95 13.12
N ILE A 149 -5.80 1.67 12.88
CA ILE A 149 -5.48 0.71 13.95
C ILE A 149 -4.21 1.12 14.70
N SER A 150 -3.17 1.54 13.99
CA SER A 150 -1.95 2.07 14.61
C SER A 150 -2.23 3.29 15.49
N GLY A 151 -3.16 4.14 15.06
CA GLY A 151 -3.68 5.27 15.82
C GLY A 151 -4.42 4.85 17.09
N VAL A 152 -5.27 3.82 17.02
CA VAL A 152 -5.95 3.27 18.19
C VAL A 152 -4.92 2.76 19.21
N ALA A 153 -3.88 2.05 18.78
CA ALA A 153 -2.81 1.59 19.67
C ALA A 153 -2.10 2.77 20.37
N ALA A 154 -1.76 3.83 19.62
CA ALA A 154 -1.22 5.06 20.20
C ALA A 154 -2.19 5.75 21.16
N GLY A 155 -3.49 5.79 20.84
CA GLY A 155 -4.54 6.33 21.69
C GLY A 155 -4.69 5.54 23.00
N MET A 156 -4.58 4.21 22.96
CA MET A 156 -4.55 3.38 24.16
C MET A 156 -3.34 3.70 25.02
N LYS A 157 -2.16 3.91 24.41
CA LYS A 157 -0.98 4.33 25.17
C LYS A 157 -1.14 5.70 25.81
N LEU A 158 -1.65 6.69 25.07
CA LEU A 158 -1.96 8.01 25.62
C LEU A 158 -2.96 7.92 26.77
N LYS A 159 -4.02 7.13 26.61
CA LYS A 159 -5.01 6.92 27.66
C LYS A 159 -4.39 6.31 28.92
N GLN A 160 -3.55 5.29 28.78
CA GLN A 160 -2.82 4.72 29.90
C GLN A 160 -2.02 5.80 30.65
N LEU A 161 -1.24 6.62 29.94
CA LEU A 161 -0.43 7.67 30.54
C LEU A 161 -1.28 8.73 31.27
N ILE A 162 -2.47 9.04 30.74
CA ILE A 162 -3.43 9.95 31.38
C ILE A 162 -4.00 9.32 32.65
N ASP A 163 -4.45 8.07 32.58
CA ASP A 163 -5.06 7.36 33.70
C ASP A 163 -4.06 7.14 34.86
N GLU A 164 -2.78 6.96 34.53
CA GLU A 164 -1.67 6.85 35.49
C GLU A 164 -1.24 8.21 36.07
N GLY A 165 -1.74 9.33 35.54
CA GLY A 165 -1.33 10.69 35.94
C GLY A 165 0.06 11.10 35.43
N THR A 166 0.64 10.33 34.52
CA THR A 166 1.96 10.59 33.91
C THR A 166 1.92 11.80 32.96
N ILE A 167 0.79 12.02 32.28
CA ILE A 167 0.51 13.23 31.50
C ILE A 167 -0.91 13.73 31.78
N THR A 168 -1.17 15.02 31.56
CA THR A 168 -2.54 15.57 31.58
C THR A 168 -3.24 15.40 30.23
N LYS A 169 -4.54 15.67 30.19
CA LYS A 169 -5.34 15.63 28.96
C LYS A 169 -4.86 16.64 27.92
N GLU A 170 -4.38 17.79 28.36
CA GLU A 170 -3.86 18.89 27.54
C GLU A 170 -2.46 18.59 26.97
N GLN A 171 -1.77 17.63 27.58
CA GLN A 171 -0.49 17.10 27.12
C GLN A 171 -0.65 15.93 26.13
N ALA A 172 -1.88 15.52 25.80
CA ALA A 172 -2.16 14.50 24.79
C ALA A 172 -1.93 15.01 23.36
N LYS A 173 -0.67 15.34 23.06
CA LYS A 173 -0.22 15.89 21.78
C LYS A 173 0.44 14.81 20.92
N VAL A 174 0.07 14.78 19.66
CA VAL A 174 0.57 13.85 18.64
C VAL A 174 1.37 14.64 17.61
N GLY A 175 2.56 14.17 17.28
CA GLY A 175 3.37 14.71 16.20
C GLY A 175 3.37 13.76 15.01
N TYR A 176 3.34 14.31 13.80
CA TYR A 176 3.41 13.54 12.57
C TYR A 176 4.44 14.14 11.61
N VAL A 177 5.38 13.33 11.14
CA VAL A 177 6.35 13.72 10.10
C VAL A 177 5.82 13.26 8.75
N GLY A 178 5.37 14.19 7.90
CA GLY A 178 4.86 13.89 6.56
C GLY A 178 5.91 14.20 5.48
N ALA A 179 5.88 13.47 4.37
CA ALA A 179 6.72 13.77 3.22
C ALA A 179 6.22 15.00 2.45
N TYR A 180 5.05 14.87 1.79
CA TYR A 180 4.42 15.91 0.97
C TYR A 180 2.94 16.08 1.35
N PRO A 181 2.30 17.21 1.06
CA PRO A 181 0.87 17.43 1.30
C PRO A 181 -0.02 16.75 0.24
N TYR A 182 0.26 15.48 -0.08
CA TYR A 182 -0.54 14.69 -1.03
C TYR A 182 -1.70 13.99 -0.32
N ALA A 183 -2.76 13.66 -1.07
CA ALA A 183 -3.93 12.93 -0.55
C ALA A 183 -3.52 11.64 0.20
N GLU A 184 -2.55 10.88 -0.31
CA GLU A 184 -2.01 9.70 0.39
C GLU A 184 -1.46 10.02 1.80
N VAL A 185 -0.76 11.14 1.95
CA VAL A 185 -0.19 11.56 3.23
C VAL A 185 -1.27 12.11 4.14
N ILE A 186 -2.18 12.94 3.61
CA ILE A 186 -3.29 13.55 4.34
C ILE A 186 -4.27 12.50 4.86
N SER A 187 -4.71 11.59 3.99
CA SER A 187 -5.53 10.44 4.34
C SER A 187 -4.85 9.59 5.41
N GLY A 188 -3.55 9.30 5.25
CA GLY A 188 -2.78 8.48 6.17
C GLY A 188 -2.67 9.05 7.59
N TYR A 189 -2.24 10.30 7.75
CA TYR A 189 -2.15 10.89 9.10
C TYR A 189 -3.53 11.16 9.69
N THR A 190 -4.54 11.46 8.85
CA THR A 190 -5.90 11.73 9.34
C THR A 190 -6.52 10.46 9.88
N ALA A 191 -6.40 9.34 9.16
CA ALA A 191 -6.83 8.04 9.63
C ALA A 191 -6.13 7.63 10.95
N PHE A 192 -4.80 7.81 11.01
CA PHE A 192 -4.04 7.60 12.25
C PHE A 192 -4.58 8.43 13.42
N PHE A 193 -4.79 9.72 13.19
CA PHE A 193 -5.23 10.61 14.25
C PHE A 193 -6.68 10.38 14.68
N LEU A 194 -7.58 10.04 13.75
CA LEU A 194 -8.94 9.61 14.08
C LEU A 194 -8.93 8.30 14.90
N GLY A 195 -7.98 7.41 14.63
CA GLY A 195 -7.70 6.25 15.48
C GLY A 195 -7.33 6.66 16.91
N VAL A 196 -6.39 7.61 17.07
CA VAL A 196 -6.02 8.17 18.38
C VAL A 196 -7.23 8.76 19.10
N ARG A 197 -7.99 9.62 18.41
CA ARG A 197 -9.14 10.34 18.98
C ARG A 197 -10.34 9.45 19.29
N SER A 198 -10.43 8.26 18.70
CA SER A 198 -11.41 7.25 19.10
C SER A 198 -11.22 6.76 20.55
N ILE A 199 -10.00 6.91 21.09
CA ILE A 199 -9.65 6.56 22.47
C ILE A 199 -9.47 7.82 23.34
N VAL A 200 -8.87 8.87 22.80
CA VAL A 200 -8.58 10.14 23.50
C VAL A 200 -9.18 11.32 22.72
N PRO A 201 -10.48 11.63 22.88
CA PRO A 201 -11.22 12.59 22.05
C PRO A 201 -10.73 14.04 22.12
N GLN A 202 -9.87 14.39 23.08
CA GLN A 202 -9.31 15.74 23.20
C GLN A 202 -7.89 15.87 22.61
N ALA A 203 -7.29 14.77 22.13
CA ALA A 203 -5.94 14.79 21.58
C ALA A 203 -5.81 15.76 20.41
N GLN A 204 -4.64 16.38 20.27
CA GLN A 204 -4.32 17.36 19.21
C GLN A 204 -3.14 16.85 18.39
N MET A 205 -3.11 17.10 17.08
CA MET A 205 -1.99 16.71 16.22
C MET A 205 -1.29 17.91 15.58
N THR A 206 0.04 17.82 15.48
CA THR A 206 0.86 18.73 14.67
C THR A 206 1.59 17.93 13.60
N VAL A 207 1.45 18.35 12.35
CA VAL A 207 2.09 17.74 11.17
C VAL A 207 3.19 18.66 10.66
N LYS A 208 4.38 18.12 10.40
CA LYS A 208 5.48 18.83 9.74
C LYS A 208 5.86 18.13 8.44
N TYR A 209 5.86 18.87 7.34
CA TYR A 209 6.26 18.33 6.03
C TYR A 209 7.76 18.48 5.79
N THR A 210 8.40 17.41 5.33
CA THR A 210 9.83 17.42 4.95
C THR A 210 10.03 17.85 3.49
N ASN A 211 8.99 17.81 2.66
CA ASN A 211 9.02 17.99 1.22
C ASN A 211 10.02 17.04 0.52
N THR A 212 10.14 15.83 1.06
CA THR A 212 10.94 14.73 0.50
C THR A 212 10.49 13.40 1.10
N TRP A 213 10.49 12.34 0.29
CA TRP A 213 10.16 10.97 0.74
C TRP A 213 11.23 10.36 1.65
N GLY A 214 12.49 10.78 1.51
CA GLY A 214 13.61 10.18 2.22
C GLY A 214 14.75 11.16 2.51
N SER A 215 14.78 11.66 3.74
CA SER A 215 15.92 12.41 4.29
C SER A 215 16.01 12.19 5.79
N TYR A 216 16.90 11.28 6.20
CA TYR A 216 17.12 10.94 7.60
C TYR A 216 17.33 12.18 8.49
N ALA A 217 18.17 13.12 8.03
CA ALA A 217 18.49 14.33 8.78
C ALA A 217 17.27 15.26 8.95
N LEU A 218 16.49 15.48 7.90
CA LEU A 218 15.30 16.34 7.96
C LEU A 218 14.18 15.69 8.77
N GLU A 219 13.91 14.41 8.54
CA GLU A 219 12.87 13.67 9.27
C GLU A 219 13.16 13.62 10.76
N LYS A 220 14.41 13.31 11.14
CA LYS A 220 14.86 13.35 12.54
C LYS A 220 14.71 14.75 13.12
N LYS A 221 15.12 15.79 12.40
CA LYS A 221 14.99 17.19 12.86
C LYS A 221 13.52 17.57 13.10
N CYS A 222 12.61 17.19 12.20
CA CYS A 222 11.17 17.43 12.35
C CYS A 222 10.62 16.71 13.58
N ALA A 223 10.94 15.42 13.76
CA ALA A 223 10.54 14.65 14.92
C ALA A 223 11.08 15.25 16.24
N SER A 224 12.37 15.60 16.30
CA SER A 224 12.95 16.27 17.46
C SER A 224 12.31 17.64 17.74
N GLY A 225 11.83 18.34 16.71
CA GLY A 225 11.01 19.56 16.86
C GLY A 225 9.69 19.29 17.56
N LEU A 226 8.91 18.33 17.04
CA LEU A 226 7.63 17.91 17.61
C LEU A 226 7.78 17.43 19.07
N ILE A 227 8.85 16.69 19.37
CA ILE A 227 9.20 16.25 20.74
C ILE A 227 9.52 17.46 21.66
N ARG A 228 10.15 18.52 21.13
CA ARG A 228 10.37 19.77 21.89
C ARG A 228 9.09 20.56 22.12
N GLU A 229 8.13 20.47 21.21
CA GLU A 229 6.78 21.05 21.35
C GLU A 229 5.85 20.25 22.29
N GLY A 230 6.35 19.12 22.80
CA GLY A 230 5.68 18.30 23.81
C GLY A 230 4.77 17.22 23.24
N CYS A 231 4.98 16.81 21.98
CA CYS A 231 4.31 15.63 21.43
C CYS A 231 4.76 14.36 22.15
N VAL A 232 3.79 13.58 22.62
CA VAL A 232 3.99 12.33 23.38
C VAL A 232 3.93 11.10 22.45
N ILE A 233 3.30 11.23 21.29
CA ILE A 233 3.33 10.24 20.22
C ILE A 233 3.95 10.88 18.99
N ILE A 234 4.89 10.20 18.33
CA ILE A 234 5.41 10.56 17.02
C ILE A 234 5.09 9.44 16.04
N SER A 235 4.49 9.79 14.90
CA SER A 235 4.29 8.90 13.77
C SER A 235 4.85 9.52 12.49
N GLN A 236 4.91 8.75 11.41
CA GLN A 236 5.51 9.21 10.16
C GLN A 236 4.81 8.66 8.91
N HIS A 237 4.90 9.44 7.84
CA HIS A 237 4.77 9.00 6.47
C HIS A 237 6.06 9.40 5.72
N SER A 238 7.17 8.79 6.16
CA SER A 238 8.50 8.96 5.58
C SER A 238 9.24 7.61 5.62
N ASP A 239 10.26 7.46 4.77
CA ASP A 239 10.87 6.15 4.50
C ASP A 239 12.15 5.83 5.30
N THR A 240 12.53 6.69 6.26
CA THR A 240 13.74 6.48 7.08
C THR A 240 13.44 6.19 8.56
N THR A 241 14.49 5.80 9.27
CA THR A 241 14.48 5.56 10.72
C THR A 241 14.58 6.83 11.57
N GLY A 242 14.75 8.01 10.95
CA GLY A 242 15.03 9.28 11.62
C GLY A 242 14.06 9.63 12.77
N PRO A 243 12.73 9.57 12.56
CA PRO A 243 11.76 9.88 13.62
C PRO A 243 11.80 8.88 14.79
N ALA A 244 12.05 7.59 14.51
CA ALA A 244 12.18 6.57 15.55
C ALA A 244 13.44 6.80 16.40
N VAL A 245 14.57 7.10 15.76
CA VAL A 245 15.82 7.45 16.47
C VAL A 245 15.63 8.69 17.34
N ALA A 246 14.93 9.72 16.85
CA ALA A 246 14.64 10.92 17.65
C ALA A 246 13.86 10.61 18.94
N CYS A 247 12.96 9.63 18.92
CA CYS A 247 12.22 9.20 20.10
C CYS A 247 13.11 8.42 21.07
N GLU A 248 13.89 7.46 20.55
CA GLU A 248 14.77 6.62 21.36
C GLU A 248 15.88 7.42 22.05
N GLU A 249 16.42 8.45 21.40
CA GLU A 249 17.49 9.30 21.96
C GLU A 249 17.08 10.08 23.21
N VAL A 250 15.79 10.41 23.36
CA VAL A 250 15.28 11.17 24.52
C VAL A 250 14.64 10.28 25.57
N LYS A 251 14.78 8.94 25.46
CA LYS A 251 14.22 8.01 26.43
C LYS A 251 14.71 8.33 27.84
N GLY A 252 13.79 8.29 28.81
CA GLY A 252 14.07 8.64 30.20
C GLY A 252 14.16 10.15 30.50
N GLU A 253 14.36 10.99 29.49
CA GLU A 253 14.30 12.45 29.62
C GLU A 253 12.90 13.00 29.27
N LYS A 254 12.26 12.38 28.28
CA LYS A 254 10.92 12.75 27.81
C LYS A 254 10.05 11.53 27.64
N ILE A 255 8.75 11.71 27.90
CA ILE A 255 7.74 10.69 27.62
C ILE A 255 7.37 10.84 26.14
N VAL A 256 7.88 9.93 25.31
CA VAL A 256 7.55 9.86 23.89
C VAL A 256 7.55 8.42 23.40
N TYR A 257 6.60 8.10 22.52
CA TYR A 257 6.51 6.82 21.85
C TYR A 257 6.43 7.00 20.34
N HIS A 258 6.89 6.00 19.60
CA HIS A 258 6.95 5.99 18.14
C HIS A 258 5.95 4.99 17.56
N VAL A 259 5.31 5.37 16.46
CA VAL A 259 4.52 4.47 15.62
C VAL A 259 5.09 4.48 14.20
N GLY A 260 5.45 3.29 13.72
CA GLY A 260 6.13 3.11 12.44
C GLY A 260 5.20 3.02 11.23
N TYR A 261 5.84 3.10 10.07
CA TYR A 261 5.23 2.89 8.76
C TYR A 261 6.20 2.12 7.86
N ASN A 262 5.67 1.26 7.00
CA ASN A 262 6.39 0.42 6.04
C ASN A 262 7.30 -0.66 6.67
N GLN A 263 7.96 -0.37 7.79
CA GLN A 263 8.80 -1.32 8.52
C GLN A 263 8.67 -1.17 10.03
N SER A 264 9.02 -2.24 10.73
CA SER A 264 9.20 -2.20 12.16
C SER A 264 10.35 -1.28 12.54
N MET A 265 10.19 -0.61 13.68
CA MET A 265 11.27 0.13 14.33
C MET A 265 11.64 -0.48 15.68
N ALA A 266 11.27 -1.74 15.95
CA ALA A 266 11.59 -2.41 17.20
C ALA A 266 13.11 -2.48 17.46
N ASP A 267 13.91 -2.76 16.43
CA ASP A 267 15.37 -2.80 16.58
C ASP A 267 16.02 -1.41 16.69
N VAL A 268 15.36 -0.39 16.15
CA VAL A 268 15.87 1.00 16.10
C VAL A 268 15.52 1.75 17.37
N ALA A 269 14.31 1.55 17.86
CA ALA A 269 13.69 2.28 18.96
C ALA A 269 13.01 1.30 19.94
N PRO A 270 13.72 0.31 20.48
CA PRO A 270 13.14 -0.80 21.26
C PRO A 270 12.39 -0.36 22.51
N THR A 271 12.66 0.84 23.03
CA THR A 271 12.01 1.35 24.24
C THR A 271 10.87 2.32 23.97
N THR A 272 10.72 2.78 22.73
CA THR A 272 9.73 3.79 22.36
C THR A 272 8.78 3.34 21.23
N TYR A 273 9.19 2.41 20.36
CA TYR A 273 8.37 1.85 19.29
C TYR A 273 7.20 1.02 19.83
N LEU A 274 5.97 1.44 19.52
CA LEU A 274 4.74 0.73 19.86
C LEU A 274 4.39 -0.34 18.84
N THR A 275 4.12 0.09 17.60
CA THR A 275 3.71 -0.77 16.49
C THR A 275 3.75 0.05 15.19
N GLY A 276 3.25 -0.49 14.08
CA GLY A 276 3.02 0.25 12.85
C GLY A 276 2.22 -0.57 11.85
N CYS A 277 2.15 -0.10 10.62
CA CYS A 277 1.50 -0.83 9.53
C CYS A 277 2.28 -0.72 8.23
N ARG A 278 1.98 -1.60 7.29
CA ARG A 278 2.52 -1.59 5.93
C ARG A 278 1.49 -2.12 4.93
N ILE A 279 1.71 -1.78 3.66
CA ILE A 279 1.04 -2.47 2.56
C ILE A 279 1.77 -3.81 2.33
N ASN A 280 0.98 -4.86 2.15
CA ASN A 280 1.42 -6.16 1.66
C ASN A 280 1.11 -6.24 0.16
N TRP A 281 2.13 -6.10 -0.67
CA TRP A 281 2.00 -6.10 -2.14
C TRP A 281 1.87 -7.51 -2.73
N GLU A 282 2.14 -8.54 -1.94
CA GLU A 282 2.16 -9.93 -2.41
C GLU A 282 0.82 -10.42 -2.99
N PRO A 283 -0.35 -10.15 -2.38
CA PRO A 283 -1.63 -10.66 -2.90
C PRO A 283 -1.91 -10.19 -4.33
N TYR A 284 -1.84 -8.87 -4.56
CA TYR A 284 -2.05 -8.31 -5.90
C TYR A 284 -1.00 -8.81 -6.90
N ILE A 285 0.30 -8.69 -6.57
CA ILE A 285 1.36 -9.08 -7.51
C ILE A 285 1.24 -10.58 -7.84
N SER A 286 0.92 -11.43 -6.85
CA SER A 286 0.75 -12.87 -7.08
C SER A 286 -0.48 -13.21 -7.93
N SER A 287 -1.58 -12.48 -7.75
CA SER A 287 -2.83 -12.63 -8.49
C SER A 287 -2.68 -12.14 -9.94
N ALA A 288 -2.16 -10.93 -10.13
CA ALA A 288 -1.88 -10.38 -11.46
C ALA A 288 -0.92 -11.27 -12.27
N VAL A 289 0.12 -11.81 -11.63
CA VAL A 289 1.03 -12.77 -12.28
C VAL A 289 0.32 -14.06 -12.66
N GLN A 290 -0.57 -14.57 -11.80
CA GLN A 290 -1.37 -15.74 -12.13
C GLN A 290 -2.26 -15.50 -13.35
N ALA A 291 -2.96 -14.35 -13.39
CA ALA A 291 -3.80 -13.97 -14.51
C ALA A 291 -3.01 -13.94 -15.82
N VAL A 292 -1.80 -13.37 -15.82
CA VAL A 292 -0.92 -13.34 -17.01
C VAL A 292 -0.46 -14.74 -17.43
N ILE A 293 -0.08 -15.61 -16.49
CA ILE A 293 0.30 -17.01 -16.78
C ILE A 293 -0.87 -17.76 -17.45
N GLU A 294 -2.08 -17.57 -16.93
CA GLU A 294 -3.29 -18.26 -17.38
C GLU A 294 -4.00 -17.54 -18.54
N ASN A 295 -3.45 -16.42 -19.00
CA ASN A 295 -4.00 -15.59 -20.08
C ASN A 295 -5.44 -15.10 -19.80
N ARG A 296 -5.67 -14.64 -18.56
CA ARG A 296 -6.90 -14.03 -18.06
C ARG A 296 -6.68 -12.53 -17.81
N ASP A 297 -7.76 -11.76 -17.76
CA ASP A 297 -7.68 -10.34 -17.36
C ASP A 297 -7.36 -10.25 -15.86
N ILE A 298 -6.48 -9.33 -15.48
CA ILE A 298 -6.00 -9.19 -14.08
C ILE A 298 -7.18 -8.91 -13.14
N GLU A 299 -8.04 -7.97 -13.53
CA GLU A 299 -9.21 -7.53 -12.76
C GLU A 299 -10.21 -8.64 -12.43
N ASN A 300 -10.25 -9.71 -13.24
CA ASN A 300 -11.18 -10.83 -13.03
C ASN A 300 -10.69 -11.82 -11.98
N GLU A 301 -9.39 -11.80 -11.66
CA GLU A 301 -8.78 -12.69 -10.67
C GLU A 301 -8.62 -12.03 -9.30
N GLU A 302 -8.70 -10.71 -9.23
CA GLU A 302 -8.57 -9.97 -7.99
C GLU A 302 -9.80 -10.17 -7.11
N ASN A 303 -9.61 -10.80 -5.95
CA ASN A 303 -10.56 -10.68 -4.85
C ASN A 303 -10.37 -9.30 -4.22
N ALA A 304 -10.78 -8.22 -4.90
CA ALA A 304 -10.55 -6.83 -4.49
C ALA A 304 -11.73 -5.93 -4.92
N THR A 305 -11.73 -4.67 -4.46
CA THR A 305 -12.60 -3.65 -5.04
C THR A 305 -11.99 -3.18 -6.36
N VAL A 306 -12.70 -3.42 -7.46
CA VAL A 306 -12.24 -3.09 -8.81
C VAL A 306 -13.07 -1.96 -9.40
N ASN A 307 -12.39 -0.90 -9.83
CA ASN A 307 -12.96 0.25 -10.52
C ASN A 307 -12.32 0.35 -11.90
N GLY A 308 -12.90 -0.28 -12.92
CA GLY A 308 -12.24 -0.36 -14.24
C GLY A 308 -10.91 -1.10 -14.13
N ASN A 309 -9.80 -0.51 -14.57
CA ASN A 309 -8.45 -1.09 -14.51
C ASN A 309 -7.69 -0.75 -13.21
N ASP A 310 -8.42 -0.44 -12.14
CA ASP A 310 -7.87 -0.02 -10.87
C ASP A 310 -8.38 -0.93 -9.74
N ALA A 311 -7.47 -1.47 -8.93
CA ALA A 311 -7.79 -2.47 -7.92
C ALA A 311 -7.27 -2.09 -6.53
N GLY A 312 -8.14 -2.17 -5.52
CA GLY A 312 -7.78 -1.89 -4.13
C GLY A 312 -8.44 -2.83 -3.13
N ALA A 313 -7.70 -3.20 -2.10
CA ALA A 313 -8.23 -3.98 -0.98
C ALA A 313 -7.50 -3.66 0.34
N GLY A 314 -8.08 -4.07 1.45
CA GLY A 314 -7.61 -3.78 2.80
C GLY A 314 -7.17 -5.03 3.56
N PHE A 315 -7.53 -5.08 4.85
CA PHE A 315 -7.36 -6.27 5.67
C PHE A 315 -8.19 -7.46 5.19
N ASP A 316 -9.35 -7.22 4.57
CA ASP A 316 -10.26 -8.25 4.06
C ASP A 316 -9.59 -9.22 3.06
N GLN A 317 -8.54 -8.76 2.39
CA GLN A 317 -7.78 -9.51 1.39
C GLN A 317 -6.29 -9.63 1.72
N GLY A 318 -5.90 -9.17 2.91
CA GLY A 318 -4.51 -9.20 3.37
C GLY A 318 -3.56 -8.26 2.61
N TRP A 319 -4.08 -7.23 1.92
CA TRP A 319 -3.29 -6.18 1.26
C TRP A 319 -2.73 -5.17 2.27
N VAL A 320 -3.30 -5.11 3.47
CA VAL A 320 -2.81 -4.29 4.59
C VAL A 320 -2.40 -5.21 5.73
N GLN A 321 -1.28 -4.89 6.38
CA GLN A 321 -0.77 -5.66 7.51
C GLN A 321 -0.31 -4.74 8.63
N MET A 322 -0.63 -5.14 9.87
CA MET A 322 0.01 -4.59 11.04
C MET A 322 1.42 -5.16 11.18
N LEU A 323 2.34 -4.31 11.62
CA LEU A 323 3.65 -4.72 12.10
C LEU A 323 3.51 -5.24 13.54
N GLU A 324 4.59 -5.80 14.07
CA GLU A 324 4.61 -6.28 15.46
C GLU A 324 4.23 -5.19 16.45
N LEU A 325 3.71 -5.61 17.61
CA LEU A 325 3.52 -4.73 18.75
C LEU A 325 4.60 -5.03 19.76
N ASN A 326 5.18 -3.98 20.29
CA ASN A 326 6.05 -4.06 21.44
C ASN A 326 5.20 -4.19 22.71
N GLU A 327 4.89 -5.42 23.08
CA GLU A 327 4.04 -5.73 24.25
C GLU A 327 4.65 -5.29 25.58
N LEU A 328 5.96 -5.01 25.63
CA LEU A 328 6.63 -4.51 26.84
C LEU A 328 6.22 -3.08 27.18
N ILE A 329 5.89 -2.27 26.17
CA ILE A 329 5.56 -0.83 26.35
C ILE A 329 4.14 -0.48 25.94
N ALA A 330 3.47 -1.34 25.17
CA ALA A 330 2.07 -1.17 24.80
C ALA A 330 1.16 -1.14 26.03
N ALA A 331 0.02 -0.45 25.92
CA ALA A 331 -0.98 -0.48 26.98
C ALA A 331 -1.62 -1.89 27.07
N PRO A 332 -2.03 -2.33 28.27
CA PRO A 332 -2.77 -3.58 28.42
C PRO A 332 -4.02 -3.62 27.50
N GLY A 333 -4.26 -4.76 26.86
CA GLY A 333 -5.40 -4.94 25.95
C GLY A 333 -5.17 -4.46 24.51
N THR A 334 -4.00 -3.88 24.18
CA THR A 334 -3.75 -3.34 22.83
C THR A 334 -3.71 -4.43 21.77
N ARG A 335 -3.15 -5.61 22.06
CA ARG A 335 -3.11 -6.76 21.15
C ARG A 335 -4.52 -7.20 20.74
N GLU A 336 -5.38 -7.43 21.74
CA GLU A 336 -6.77 -7.85 21.55
C GLU A 336 -7.59 -6.78 20.81
N LYS A 337 -7.30 -5.49 21.07
CA LYS A 337 -7.96 -4.39 20.38
C LYS A 337 -7.58 -4.32 18.90
N ILE A 338 -6.30 -4.52 18.59
CA ILE A 338 -5.79 -4.60 17.21
C ILE A 338 -6.49 -5.75 16.48
N ASP A 339 -6.44 -6.96 17.04
CA ASP A 339 -6.99 -8.16 16.40
C ASP A 339 -8.51 -8.03 16.17
N SER A 340 -9.24 -7.47 17.16
CA SER A 340 -10.66 -7.16 17.01
C SER A 340 -10.95 -6.16 15.90
N LEU A 341 -10.11 -5.13 15.74
CA LEU A 341 -10.31 -4.12 14.69
C LEU A 341 -10.01 -4.68 13.30
N ILE A 342 -8.94 -5.49 13.14
CA ILE A 342 -8.66 -6.20 11.89
C ILE A 342 -9.91 -6.98 11.46
N HIS A 343 -10.47 -7.78 12.38
CA HIS A 343 -11.68 -8.56 12.07
C HIS A 343 -12.90 -7.69 11.71
N ARG A 344 -13.02 -6.49 12.29
CA ARG A 344 -14.10 -5.56 11.93
C ARG A 344 -13.88 -4.90 10.57
N PHE A 345 -12.63 -4.63 10.18
CA PHE A 345 -12.31 -4.16 8.83
C PHE A 345 -12.59 -5.23 7.78
N GLU A 346 -12.22 -6.49 8.04
CA GLU A 346 -12.58 -7.64 7.19
C GLU A 346 -14.09 -7.74 6.95
N GLN A 347 -14.90 -7.32 7.94
CA GLN A 347 -16.36 -7.29 7.87
C GLN A 347 -16.95 -5.96 7.38
N LYS A 348 -16.12 -4.97 7.02
CA LYS A 348 -16.53 -3.62 6.60
C LYS A 348 -17.40 -2.90 7.64
N LYS A 349 -17.07 -3.05 8.93
CA LYS A 349 -17.80 -2.51 10.10
C LYS A 349 -17.07 -1.37 10.83
N VAL A 350 -16.05 -0.78 10.20
CA VAL A 350 -15.30 0.35 10.76
C VAL A 350 -15.43 1.53 9.80
N HIS A 351 -15.84 2.67 10.35
CA HIS A 351 -16.00 3.92 9.62
C HIS A 351 -14.90 4.86 10.09
N VAL A 352 -13.84 5.02 9.29
CA VAL A 352 -12.63 5.75 9.70
C VAL A 352 -12.85 7.26 9.64
N PHE A 353 -13.29 7.78 8.48
CA PHE A 353 -13.46 9.21 8.24
C PHE A 353 -14.88 9.66 8.60
N GLN A 354 -15.21 9.55 9.88
CA GLN A 354 -16.51 9.94 10.42
C GLN A 354 -16.38 10.56 11.82
N GLY A 355 -17.12 11.64 12.07
CA GLY A 355 -17.18 12.32 13.36
C GLY A 355 -17.63 13.77 13.25
N ASP A 356 -17.64 14.50 14.37
CA ASP A 356 -17.97 15.93 14.37
C ASP A 356 -16.72 16.76 14.00
N TYR A 357 -16.33 16.67 12.73
CA TYR A 357 -15.17 17.37 12.18
C TYR A 357 -15.55 18.11 10.90
N ILE A 358 -14.89 19.25 10.70
CA ILE A 358 -14.82 19.94 9.42
C ILE A 358 -13.41 19.77 8.87
N GLY A 359 -13.32 19.14 7.70
CA GLY A 359 -12.10 19.06 6.91
C GLY A 359 -12.07 20.20 5.89
N VAL A 360 -10.89 20.75 5.63
CA VAL A 360 -10.69 21.81 4.65
C VAL A 360 -9.49 21.48 3.78
N ASP A 361 -9.61 21.69 2.47
CA ASP A 361 -8.51 21.51 1.53
C ASP A 361 -7.38 22.52 1.89
N PRO A 362 -6.11 22.07 1.97
CA PRO A 362 -4.98 22.96 2.26
C PRO A 362 -4.68 23.99 1.16
N GLU A 363 -5.09 23.74 -0.08
CA GLU A 363 -4.88 24.58 -1.27
C GLU A 363 -6.11 25.44 -1.63
N ASP A 364 -7.31 25.07 -1.19
CA ASP A 364 -8.56 25.82 -1.38
C ASP A 364 -9.41 25.85 -0.10
N ASP A 365 -9.41 26.96 0.63
CA ASP A 365 -10.15 27.08 1.89
C ASP A 365 -11.69 27.10 1.73
N THR A 366 -12.18 27.23 0.49
CA THR A 366 -13.60 27.14 0.16
C THR A 366 -14.06 25.70 -0.07
N ASP A 367 -13.14 24.78 -0.38
CA ASP A 367 -13.42 23.34 -0.45
C ASP A 367 -13.37 22.73 0.95
N GLN A 368 -14.55 22.44 1.50
CA GLN A 368 -14.73 21.90 2.83
C GLN A 368 -15.65 20.71 2.84
N ILE A 369 -15.35 19.76 3.73
CA ILE A 369 -16.17 18.58 3.97
C ILE A 369 -16.58 18.49 5.44
N SER A 370 -17.84 18.13 5.68
CA SER A 370 -18.30 17.72 7.00
C SER A 370 -18.24 16.20 7.13
N LEU A 371 -17.56 15.69 8.17
CA LEU A 371 -17.48 14.26 8.45
C LEU A 371 -18.61 13.72 9.34
N LYS A 372 -19.68 14.51 9.54
CA LYS A 372 -20.90 14.03 10.23
C LYS A 372 -21.50 12.81 9.53
N LYS A 373 -21.34 12.74 8.22
CA LYS A 373 -21.52 11.53 7.42
C LYS A 373 -20.15 10.97 7.07
N GLU A 374 -20.06 9.65 7.01
CA GLU A 374 -18.84 8.97 6.61
C GLU A 374 -18.38 9.42 5.22
N TYR A 375 -17.10 9.75 5.11
CA TYR A 375 -16.39 9.73 3.83
C TYR A 375 -15.81 8.33 3.61
N LYS A 376 -16.25 7.67 2.52
CA LYS A 376 -15.77 6.33 2.18
C LYS A 376 -14.52 6.43 1.32
N GLU A 377 -13.38 6.40 1.98
CA GLU A 377 -12.09 6.34 1.30
C GLU A 377 -12.00 5.06 0.45
N ASN A 378 -11.37 5.19 -0.72
CA ASN A 378 -11.20 4.13 -1.71
C ASN A 378 -12.49 3.55 -2.32
N GLU A 379 -13.64 4.21 -2.21
CA GLU A 379 -14.89 3.72 -2.82
C GLU A 379 -14.83 3.67 -4.35
N LYS A 380 -14.10 4.60 -4.98
CA LYS A 380 -14.05 4.78 -6.45
C LYS A 380 -12.64 4.72 -7.06
N SER A 381 -11.63 4.51 -6.23
CA SER A 381 -10.20 4.54 -6.58
C SER A 381 -9.39 3.77 -5.53
N SER A 382 -8.41 2.99 -5.94
CA SER A 382 -7.47 2.30 -5.05
C SER A 382 -6.52 3.28 -4.37
N ALA A 383 -6.14 4.37 -5.05
CA ALA A 383 -5.35 5.43 -4.44
C ALA A 383 -6.23 6.29 -3.50
N PRO A 384 -5.68 6.75 -2.37
CA PRO A 384 -6.37 7.66 -1.45
C PRO A 384 -6.80 8.95 -2.13
N THR A 385 -7.99 9.41 -1.77
CA THR A 385 -8.61 10.62 -2.31
C THR A 385 -8.98 11.64 -1.23
N PHE A 386 -8.94 11.24 0.05
CA PHE A 386 -9.14 12.16 1.17
C PHE A 386 -7.95 13.13 1.31
N HIS A 387 -8.20 14.41 1.07
CA HIS A 387 -7.17 15.47 1.05
C HIS A 387 -7.50 16.63 2.01
N TYR A 388 -8.45 16.44 2.92
CA TYR A 388 -8.94 17.49 3.82
C TYR A 388 -8.21 17.50 5.18
N VAL A 389 -7.71 18.66 5.61
CA VAL A 389 -7.12 18.84 6.95
C VAL A 389 -8.22 19.17 7.97
N LEU A 390 -8.27 18.44 9.09
CA LEU A 390 -9.23 18.72 10.17
C LEU A 390 -8.76 19.92 11.03
N LYS A 391 -9.06 21.15 10.59
CA LYS A 391 -8.44 22.40 11.09
C LYS A 391 -8.55 22.63 12.61
N ASP A 392 -9.59 22.13 13.27
CA ASP A 392 -9.79 22.33 14.73
C ASP A 392 -8.91 21.42 15.60
N VAL A 393 -8.33 20.37 15.01
CA VAL A 393 -7.66 19.30 15.75
C VAL A 393 -6.32 18.88 15.14
N ILE A 394 -6.01 19.31 13.92
CA ILE A 394 -4.75 19.10 13.22
C ILE A 394 -4.17 20.46 12.84
N LYS A 395 -2.96 20.75 13.33
CA LYS A 395 -2.15 21.90 12.95
C LYS A 395 -1.09 21.47 11.94
N ILE A 396 -0.95 22.21 10.85
CA ILE A 396 0.16 22.07 9.89
C ILE A 396 1.22 23.13 10.21
N GLU A 397 2.50 22.74 10.20
CA GLU A 397 3.66 23.62 10.45
C GLU A 397 4.78 23.49 9.41
#